data_AF-A0AAD7T1G0-F1
#
_entry.id   AF-A0AAD7T1G0-F1
#
_cell.length_a   1.000
_cell.length_b   1.000
_cell.length_c   1.000
_cell.angle_alpha   90.00
_cell.angle_beta   90.00
_cell.angle_gamma   90.00
#
_symmetry.space_group_name_H-M   'P 1'
#
loop_
_entity.id
_entity.type
_entity.pdbx_description
1 polymer ?
#
loop_
_entity_poly.entity_id
_entity_poly.type
_entity_poly.pdbx_seq_one_letter_code
_entity_poly.pdbx_strand_id
1 'polypeptide(L)'
;MEKVKKVETVHGERRYKESWKVINEMSGRKRSREGQLAGCSPEERVTSWFTHFRDLLGTHPTVDGAEEEIPAVLTSLEIDDGPFTATEFATVKSTLKEGKSAGPDGIPPEVPKNCDLDDIILRFATRL
;
A
#
# COMPACT_ATOMS: atom_id res chain seq x y z
N MET A 1 -31.02 -4.52 -22.07
CA MET A 1 -32.14 -4.52 -23.06
C MET A 1 -33.52 -4.39 -22.41
N GLU A 2 -33.78 -5.03 -21.27
CA GLU A 2 -35.10 -5.02 -20.60
C GLU A 2 -35.59 -3.62 -20.17
N LYS A 3 -34.70 -2.79 -19.61
CA LYS A 3 -35.04 -1.42 -19.18
C LYS A 3 -35.37 -0.46 -20.33
N VAL A 4 -34.83 -0.70 -21.54
CA VAL A 4 -35.12 0.11 -22.74
C VAL A 4 -36.55 -0.17 -23.22
N LYS A 5 -36.92 -1.45 -23.34
CA LYS A 5 -38.29 -1.87 -23.68
C LYS A 5 -39.32 -1.32 -22.68
N LYS A 6 -38.96 -1.32 -21.38
CA LYS A 6 -39.81 -0.75 -20.31
C LYS A 6 -40.03 0.76 -20.48
N VAL A 7 -39.03 1.52 -20.92
CA VAL A 7 -39.19 2.96 -21.20
C VAL A 7 -40.15 3.18 -22.36
N GLU A 8 -40.04 2.39 -23.43
CA GLU A 8 -40.90 2.47 -24.62
C GLU A 8 -42.36 2.16 -24.30
N THR A 9 -42.63 1.08 -23.54
CA THR A 9 -43.98 0.71 -23.10
C THR A 9 -44.61 1.80 -22.22
N VAL A 10 -43.90 2.26 -21.20
CA VAL A 10 -44.41 3.27 -20.24
C VAL A 10 -44.60 4.64 -20.90
N HIS A 11 -43.79 4.97 -21.92
CA HIS A 11 -43.97 6.17 -22.72
C HIS A 11 -45.22 6.07 -23.61
N GLY A 12 -45.43 4.92 -24.25
CA GLY A 12 -46.65 4.63 -25.02
C GLY A 12 -47.93 4.70 -24.16
N GLU A 13 -47.85 4.30 -22.90
CA GLU A 13 -48.93 4.41 -21.90
C GLU A 13 -49.12 5.84 -21.33
N ARG A 14 -48.36 6.84 -21.82
CA ARG A 14 -48.38 8.24 -21.36
C ARG A 14 -48.03 8.42 -19.87
N ARG A 15 -47.35 7.44 -19.27
CA ARG A 15 -46.89 7.47 -17.87
C ARG A 15 -45.51 8.13 -17.78
N TYR A 16 -45.43 9.38 -18.25
CA TYR A 16 -44.16 10.11 -18.42
C TYR A 16 -43.31 10.18 -17.14
N LYS A 17 -43.93 10.28 -15.95
CA LYS A 17 -43.23 10.28 -14.66
C LYS A 17 -42.45 8.99 -14.42
N GLU A 18 -42.98 7.85 -14.85
CA GLU A 18 -42.35 6.55 -14.68
C GLU A 18 -41.27 6.30 -15.74
N SER A 19 -41.49 6.72 -16.99
CA SER A 19 -40.44 6.73 -18.01
C SER A 19 -39.22 7.54 -17.55
N TRP A 20 -39.46 8.73 -16.99
CA TRP A 20 -38.39 9.57 -16.42
C TRP A 20 -37.70 8.94 -15.21
N LYS A 21 -38.41 8.16 -14.38
CA LYS A 21 -37.80 7.42 -13.27
C LYS A 21 -36.81 6.36 -13.79
N VAL A 22 -37.21 5.59 -14.79
CA VAL A 22 -36.36 4.56 -15.41
C VAL A 22 -35.16 5.18 -16.13
N ILE A 23 -35.36 6.31 -16.83
CA ILE A 23 -34.25 7.04 -17.49
C ILE A 23 -33.24 7.57 -16.46
N ASN A 24 -33.70 8.14 -15.34
CA ASN A 24 -32.81 8.62 -14.29
C ASN A 24 -32.00 7.49 -13.63
N GLU A 25 -32.61 6.31 -13.50
CA GLU A 25 -31.95 5.11 -13.00
C GLU A 25 -30.90 4.57 -13.99
N MET A 26 -31.25 4.51 -15.28
CA MET A 26 -30.37 4.06 -16.37
C MET A 26 -29.17 4.99 -16.59
N SER A 27 -29.40 6.30 -16.56
CA SER A 27 -28.35 7.31 -16.74
C SER A 27 -27.47 7.51 -15.51
N GLY A 28 -27.87 6.98 -14.35
CA GLY A 28 -27.18 7.25 -13.09
C GLY A 28 -27.19 8.72 -12.68
N ARG A 29 -28.03 9.58 -13.29
CA ARG A 29 -28.05 11.03 -13.05
C ARG A 29 -28.28 11.41 -11.58
N LYS A 30 -28.94 10.53 -10.81
CA LYS A 30 -29.18 10.70 -9.37
C LYS A 30 -28.30 9.81 -8.49
N ARG A 31 -27.37 9.05 -9.07
CA ARG A 31 -26.45 8.24 -8.29
C ARG A 31 -25.45 9.19 -7.61
N SER A 32 -25.33 9.08 -6.29
CA SER A 32 -24.24 9.76 -5.57
C SER A 32 -22.92 9.30 -6.17
N ARG A 33 -21.97 10.22 -6.37
CA ARG A 33 -20.62 9.84 -6.77
C ARG A 33 -20.00 9.00 -5.65
N GLU A 34 -19.66 7.76 -5.97
CA GLU A 34 -18.90 6.89 -5.07
C GLU A 34 -17.56 7.57 -4.74
N GLY A 35 -17.20 7.60 -3.46
CA GLY A 35 -15.99 8.28 -2.96
C GLY A 35 -16.13 9.77 -2.62
N GLN A 36 -17.31 10.37 -2.73
CA GLN A 36 -17.57 11.71 -2.19
C GLN A 36 -18.29 11.62 -0.84
N LEU A 37 -17.64 12.09 0.22
CA LEU A 37 -18.28 12.30 1.52
C LEU A 37 -19.11 13.58 1.48
N ALA A 38 -20.39 13.48 1.81
CA ALA A 38 -21.28 14.63 1.92
C ALA A 38 -20.81 15.52 3.10
N GLY A 39 -20.79 16.83 2.87
CA GLY A 39 -20.51 17.82 3.91
C GLY A 39 -20.85 19.22 3.40
N CYS A 40 -21.66 19.95 4.16
CA CYS A 40 -22.15 21.28 3.82
C CYS A 40 -21.10 22.38 4.10
N SER A 41 -20.03 22.04 4.82
CA SER A 41 -18.88 22.91 5.10
C SER A 41 -17.54 22.17 4.99
N PRO A 42 -16.40 22.89 4.85
CA PRO A 42 -15.06 22.30 4.95
C PRO A 42 -14.82 21.52 6.24
N GLU A 43 -15.28 22.04 7.37
CA GLU A 43 -15.09 21.46 8.71
C GLU A 43 -15.86 20.15 8.87
N GLU A 44 -17.08 20.09 8.34
CA GLU A 44 -17.89 18.87 8.29
C GLU A 44 -17.23 17.81 7.41
N ARG A 45 -16.65 18.21 6.27
CA ARG A 45 -15.94 17.25 5.41
C ARG A 45 -14.73 16.66 6.15
N VAL A 46 -13.94 17.46 6.85
CA VAL A 46 -12.79 16.94 7.62
C VAL A 46 -13.24 15.95 8.69
N THR A 47 -14.29 16.28 9.45
CA THR A 47 -14.83 15.39 10.50
C THR A 47 -15.40 14.10 9.92
N SER A 48 -16.15 14.19 8.82
CA SER A 48 -16.71 13.04 8.10
C SER A 48 -15.62 12.17 7.50
N TRP A 49 -14.57 12.75 6.93
CA TRP A 49 -13.40 12.02 6.42
C TRP A 49 -12.67 11.30 7.54
N PHE A 50 -12.36 11.99 8.64
CA PHE A 50 -11.69 11.39 9.78
C PHE A 50 -12.49 10.21 10.34
N THR A 51 -13.79 10.40 10.55
CA THR A 51 -14.69 9.37 11.08
C THR A 51 -14.77 8.17 10.13
N HIS A 52 -14.97 8.41 8.82
CA HIS A 52 -15.08 7.36 7.83
C HIS A 52 -13.82 6.46 7.78
N PHE A 53 -12.63 7.05 7.73
CA PHE A 53 -11.38 6.27 7.67
C PHE A 53 -11.03 5.63 9.01
N ARG A 54 -11.32 6.29 10.14
CA ARG A 54 -11.17 5.68 11.46
C ARG A 54 -12.04 4.43 11.57
N ASP A 55 -13.28 4.49 11.13
CA ASP A 55 -14.19 3.35 11.24
C ASP A 55 -13.86 2.27 10.19
N LEU A 56 -13.34 2.65 9.03
CA LEU A 56 -12.94 1.71 7.97
C LEU A 56 -11.63 0.97 8.28
N LEU A 57 -10.62 1.67 8.81
CA LEU A 57 -9.26 1.15 9.01
C LEU A 57 -8.92 0.90 10.48
N GLY A 58 -9.63 1.54 11.40
CA GLY A 58 -9.38 1.44 12.85
C GLY A 58 -10.14 0.30 13.52
N THR A 59 -11.07 -0.36 12.84
CA THR A 59 -11.67 -1.60 13.32
C THR A 59 -10.87 -2.78 12.77
N HIS A 60 -10.45 -3.68 13.66
CA HIS A 60 -9.88 -4.96 13.23
C HIS A 60 -10.91 -5.70 12.37
N PRO A 61 -10.54 -6.15 11.16
CA PRO A 61 -11.46 -6.91 10.34
C PRO A 61 -11.86 -8.21 11.06
N THR A 62 -13.15 -8.49 11.12
CA THR A 62 -13.63 -9.83 11.51
C THR A 62 -13.36 -10.76 10.33
N VAL A 63 -12.27 -11.50 10.39
CA VAL A 63 -11.94 -12.51 9.37
C VAL A 63 -12.67 -13.80 9.75
N ASP A 64 -13.68 -14.16 8.97
CA ASP A 64 -14.36 -15.46 9.10
C ASP A 64 -13.48 -16.53 8.44
N GLY A 65 -12.52 -17.06 9.20
CA GLY A 65 -11.61 -18.12 8.74
C GLY A 65 -10.38 -18.26 9.61
N ALA A 66 -9.74 -19.43 9.59
CA ALA A 66 -8.37 -19.56 10.06
C ALA A 66 -7.45 -18.73 9.15
N GLU A 67 -6.37 -18.17 9.68
CA GLU A 67 -5.33 -17.55 8.85
C GLU A 67 -4.85 -18.56 7.80
N GLU A 68 -5.12 -18.26 6.54
CA GLU A 68 -4.66 -19.08 5.42
C GLU A 68 -3.18 -18.77 5.21
N GLU A 69 -2.32 -19.75 5.50
CA GLU A 69 -0.88 -19.58 5.36
C GLU A 69 -0.55 -19.41 3.87
N ILE A 70 -0.07 -18.22 3.48
CA ILE A 70 0.31 -17.96 2.09
C ILE A 70 1.56 -18.80 1.79
N PRO A 71 1.49 -19.77 0.87
CA PRO A 71 2.63 -20.63 0.59
C PRO A 71 3.75 -19.80 -0.03
N ALA A 72 4.96 -19.93 0.53
CA ALA A 72 6.15 -19.34 -0.07
C ALA A 72 6.39 -19.97 -1.45
N VAL A 73 6.30 -19.16 -2.50
CA VAL A 73 6.49 -19.61 -3.89
C VAL A 73 7.94 -20.04 -4.16
N LEU A 74 8.88 -19.46 -3.43
CA LEU A 74 10.32 -19.74 -3.53
C LEU A 74 10.82 -20.15 -2.15
N THR A 75 10.86 -21.45 -1.91
CA THR A 75 11.33 -22.03 -0.64
C THR A 75 12.85 -22.22 -0.61
N SER A 76 13.49 -22.29 -1.77
CA SER A 76 14.95 -22.42 -1.90
C SER A 76 15.45 -21.45 -2.96
N LEU A 77 16.14 -20.41 -2.52
CA LEU A 77 16.91 -19.52 -3.38
C LEU A 77 18.36 -19.99 -3.35
N GLU A 78 19.07 -19.90 -4.47
CA GLU A 78 20.53 -20.12 -4.52
C GLU A 78 21.27 -18.90 -3.94
N ILE A 79 20.89 -18.51 -2.73
CA ILE A 79 21.51 -17.42 -1.99
C ILE A 79 22.14 -18.07 -0.77
N ASP A 80 23.43 -17.81 -0.57
CA ASP A 80 24.12 -18.23 0.65
C ASP A 80 23.58 -17.41 1.82
N ASP A 81 22.90 -18.09 2.75
CA ASP A 81 22.41 -17.54 4.02
C ASP A 81 23.38 -17.83 5.18
N GLY A 82 24.58 -18.31 4.86
CA GLY A 82 25.65 -18.55 5.81
C GLY A 82 26.25 -17.27 6.41
N PRO A 83 27.20 -17.43 7.36
CA PRO A 83 27.86 -16.30 7.99
C PRO A 83 28.65 -15.46 6.99
N PHE A 84 28.60 -14.14 7.17
CA PHE A 84 29.29 -13.20 6.30
C PHE A 84 30.81 -13.46 6.21
N THR A 85 31.33 -13.57 4.99
CA THR A 85 32.72 -13.97 4.73
C THR A 85 33.66 -12.77 4.60
N ALA A 86 34.95 -13.01 4.84
CA ALA A 86 36.00 -11.99 4.64
C ALA A 86 36.08 -11.51 3.18
N THR A 87 35.79 -12.39 2.21
CA THR A 87 35.77 -12.07 0.79
C THR A 87 34.61 -11.14 0.41
N GLU A 88 33.43 -11.37 0.97
CA GLU A 88 32.29 -10.46 0.79
C GLU A 88 32.58 -9.11 1.45
N PHE A 89 33.15 -9.11 2.65
CA PHE A 89 33.55 -7.87 3.33
C PHE A 89 34.55 -7.06 2.50
N ALA A 90 35.59 -7.70 1.95
CA ALA A 90 36.56 -7.02 1.08
C ALA A 90 35.90 -6.42 -0.16
N THR A 91 34.94 -7.15 -0.76
CA THR A 91 34.16 -6.68 -1.90
C THR A 91 33.36 -5.42 -1.51
N VAL A 92 32.62 -5.47 -0.40
CA VAL A 92 31.84 -4.31 0.10
C VAL A 92 32.77 -3.12 0.41
N LYS A 93 33.88 -3.34 1.12
CA LYS A 93 34.86 -2.30 1.47
C LYS A 93 35.42 -1.60 0.24
N SER A 94 35.67 -2.33 -0.85
CA SER A 94 36.12 -1.76 -2.13
C SER A 94 35.09 -0.83 -2.80
N THR A 95 33.79 -1.08 -2.58
CA THR A 95 32.71 -0.28 -3.15
C THR A 95 32.44 1.02 -2.39
N LEU A 96 32.98 1.16 -1.18
CA LEU A 96 32.70 2.31 -0.33
C LEU A 96 33.33 3.59 -0.90
N LYS A 97 32.52 4.64 -1.00
CA LYS A 97 32.93 5.93 -1.56
C LYS A 97 33.32 6.90 -0.45
N GLU A 98 34.48 7.51 -0.61
CA GLU A 98 34.97 8.57 0.27
C GLU A 98 34.26 9.90 -0.01
N GLY A 99 34.32 10.82 0.95
CA GLY A 99 33.69 12.13 0.87
C GLY A 99 32.16 12.11 1.00
N LYS A 100 31.58 11.02 1.52
CA LYS A 100 30.16 10.96 1.89
C LYS A 100 29.96 11.45 3.32
N SER A 101 28.78 12.02 3.57
CA SER A 101 28.39 12.43 4.92
C SER A 101 28.25 11.22 5.83
N ALA A 102 28.69 11.38 7.08
CA ALA A 102 28.50 10.38 8.12
C ALA A 102 27.02 10.15 8.42
N GLY A 103 26.70 8.96 8.93
CA GLY A 103 25.38 8.63 9.45
C GLY A 103 25.13 9.25 10.84
N PRO A 104 24.03 8.85 11.51
CA PRO A 104 23.71 9.28 12.88
C PRO A 104 24.78 8.88 13.92
N ASP A 105 25.60 7.89 13.61
CA ASP A 105 26.74 7.46 14.42
C ASP A 105 27.93 8.43 14.35
N GLY A 106 27.92 9.38 13.41
CA GLY A 106 29.00 10.34 13.21
C GLY A 106 30.28 9.73 12.62
N ILE A 107 30.23 8.47 12.16
CA ILE A 107 31.38 7.77 11.59
C ILE A 107 31.43 8.03 10.09
N PRO A 108 32.49 8.67 9.57
CA PRO A 108 32.60 8.94 8.14
C PRO A 108 33.12 7.68 7.40
N PRO A 109 32.83 7.52 6.09
CA PRO A 109 33.14 6.31 5.34
C PRO A 109 34.64 5.98 5.26
N GLU A 110 35.52 6.96 5.43
CA GLU A 110 36.97 6.80 5.44
C GLU A 110 37.44 5.89 6.59
N VAL A 111 36.71 5.87 7.71
CA VAL A 111 37.07 5.05 8.88
C VAL A 111 36.97 3.55 8.56
N PRO A 112 35.79 2.98 8.22
CA PRO A 112 35.71 1.56 7.86
C PRO A 112 36.48 1.22 6.57
N LYS A 113 36.78 2.20 5.71
CA LYS A 113 37.53 1.96 4.47
C LYS A 113 39.04 1.90 4.65
N ASN A 114 39.61 2.79 5.46
CA ASN A 114 41.06 2.99 5.53
C ASN A 114 41.67 2.50 6.85
N CYS A 115 40.86 2.28 7.90
CA CYS A 115 41.34 1.72 9.16
C CYS A 115 41.36 0.19 9.14
N ASP A 116 42.21 -0.37 10.01
CA ASP A 116 42.30 -1.80 10.26
C ASP A 116 41.25 -2.20 11.32
N LEU A 117 40.00 -2.33 10.86
CA LEU A 117 38.84 -2.68 11.69
C LEU A 117 38.13 -3.95 11.20
N ASP A 118 38.72 -4.62 10.21
CA ASP A 118 38.06 -5.65 9.40
C ASP A 118 37.67 -6.85 10.27
N ASP A 119 38.58 -7.30 11.12
CA ASP A 119 38.34 -8.39 12.07
C ASP A 119 37.25 -8.06 13.09
N ILE A 120 37.16 -6.79 13.52
CA ILE A 120 36.16 -6.35 14.49
C ILE A 120 34.78 -6.36 13.83
N ILE A 121 34.68 -5.81 12.62
CA ILE A 121 33.44 -5.74 11.86
C ILE A 121 32.97 -7.14 11.45
N LEU A 122 33.88 -7.99 10.97
CA LEU A 122 33.57 -9.39 10.63
C LEU A 122 33.07 -10.18 11.84
N ARG A 123 33.74 -10.05 13.00
CA ARG A 123 33.28 -10.71 14.24
C ARG A 123 31.91 -10.19 14.69
N PHE A 124 31.62 -8.91 14.46
CA PHE A 124 30.32 -8.35 14.80
C PHE A 124 29.23 -8.89 13.87
N ALA A 125 29.47 -8.88 12.56
CA ALA A 125 28.53 -9.33 11.54
C ALA A 125 28.21 -10.83 11.60
N THR A 126 29.11 -11.65 12.14
CA THR A 126 28.98 -13.12 12.21
C THR A 126 28.49 -13.65 13.56
N ARG A 127 28.27 -12.79 14.57
CA ARG A 127 27.83 -13.18 15.92
C ARG A 127 26.36 -12.91 16.22
N LEU A 128 25.63 -12.35 15.27
CA LEU A 128 24.17 -12.20 15.31
C LEU A 128 23.51 -13.38 14.62
#